data_AF-A0A8D2HRX7-F1
#
_entry.id   AF-A0A8D2HRX7-F1
#
_cell.length_a   1.000
_cell.length_b   1.000
_cell.length_c   1.000
_cell.angle_alpha   90.00
_cell.angle_beta   90.00
_cell.angle_gamma   90.00
#
_symmetry.space_group_name_H-M   'P 1'
#
loop_
_entity.id
_entity.type
_entity.pdbx_description
1 polymer ?
#
loop_
_entity_poly.entity_id
_entity_poly.type
_entity_poly.pdbx_seq_one_letter_code
_entity_poly.pdbx_strand_id
1 'polypeptide(L)'
;MEAEVHKLKLMFQKKNPVTVLKELSEMKSHYQSLYARFKPVAVEQKETKSRIYATLNKTMTMIQELQKQTDLELSPDSSAVTEEEKTVRHNRLMKKWTCKRKLRKRSIPEKFRKMSC
;
A
#
# COMPACT_ATOMS: atom_id res chain seq x y z
N MET A 1 22.53 0.92 -5.38
CA MET A 1 22.04 2.26 -5.76
C MET A 1 23.15 3.14 -6.33
N GLU A 2 24.13 3.62 -5.54
CA GLU A 2 25.24 4.48 -6.03
C GLU A 2 26.01 3.86 -7.22
N ALA A 3 26.34 2.57 -7.13
CA ALA A 3 27.05 1.84 -8.20
C ALA A 3 26.22 1.69 -9.49
N GLU A 4 24.89 1.58 -9.39
CA GLU A 4 23.99 1.48 -10.54
C GLU A 4 23.83 2.85 -11.20
N VAL A 5 23.78 3.92 -10.41
CA VAL A 5 23.77 5.30 -10.90
C VAL A 5 25.07 5.62 -11.65
N HIS A 6 26.22 5.18 -11.14
CA HIS A 6 27.51 5.33 -11.82
C HIS A 6 27.60 4.52 -13.12
N LYS A 7 27.10 3.27 -13.12
CA LYS A 7 27.02 2.42 -14.32
C LYS A 7 26.12 3.05 -15.39
N LEU A 8 24.97 3.60 -14.98
CA LEU A 8 24.08 4.33 -15.88
C LEU A 8 24.75 5.58 -16.45
N LYS A 9 25.46 6.37 -15.63
CA LYS A 9 26.21 7.56 -16.06
C LYS A 9 27.21 7.24 -17.18
N LEU A 10 27.96 6.15 -17.03
CA LEU A 10 28.92 5.69 -18.05
C LEU A 10 28.24 5.20 -19.33
N MET A 11 27.08 4.55 -19.24
CA MET A 11 26.31 4.15 -20.43
C MET A 11 25.73 5.35 -21.18
N PHE A 12 25.31 6.40 -20.48
CA PHE A 12 24.77 7.62 -21.10
C PHE A 12 25.83 8.46 -21.80
N GLN A 13 27.09 8.44 -21.36
CA GLN A 13 28.18 9.19 -22.01
C GLN A 13 28.60 8.63 -23.38
N LYS A 14 28.38 7.33 -23.64
CA LYS A 14 28.79 6.67 -24.89
C LYS A 14 27.69 6.58 -25.96
N LYS A 15 26.43 6.89 -25.61
CA LYS A 15 25.29 6.80 -26.53
C LYS A 15 24.97 8.15 -27.16
N ASN A 16 24.41 8.11 -28.37
CA ASN A 16 23.91 9.31 -29.04
C ASN A 16 22.79 9.95 -28.17
N PRO A 17 22.84 11.25 -27.88
CA PRO A 17 21.85 11.92 -27.03
C PRO A 17 20.42 11.78 -27.58
N VAL A 18 20.23 11.71 -28.90
CA VAL A 18 18.91 11.54 -29.53
C VAL A 18 18.31 10.17 -29.20
N THR A 19 19.11 9.10 -29.21
CA THR A 19 18.61 7.76 -28.89
C THR A 19 18.28 7.64 -27.40
N VAL A 20 19.09 8.28 -26.55
CA VAL A 20 18.83 8.36 -25.11
C VAL A 20 17.50 9.06 -24.82
N LEU A 21 17.20 10.17 -25.49
CA LEU A 21 15.94 10.88 -25.32
C LEU A 21 14.73 10.01 -25.73
N LYS A 22 14.87 9.22 -26.79
CA LYS A 22 13.83 8.28 -27.22
C LYS A 22 13.60 7.16 -26.20
N GLU A 23 14.67 6.52 -25.73
CA GLU A 23 14.61 5.49 -24.67
C GLU A 23 13.95 6.05 -23.38
N LEU A 24 14.28 7.29 -22.99
CA LEU A 24 13.68 7.94 -21.83
C LEU A 24 12.19 8.22 -22.02
N SER A 25 11.78 8.63 -23.22
CA SER A 25 10.37 8.85 -23.55
C SER A 25 9.58 7.55 -23.51
N GLU A 26 10.13 6.47 -24.07
CA GLU A 26 9.54 5.13 -24.03
C GLU A 26 9.39 4.66 -22.58
N MET A 27 10.45 4.78 -21.77
CA MET A 27 10.42 4.38 -20.36
C MET A 27 9.40 5.20 -19.54
N LYS A 28 9.27 6.50 -19.82
CA LYS A 28 8.23 7.34 -19.21
C LYS A 28 6.83 6.86 -19.57
N SER A 29 6.58 6.57 -20.85
CA SER A 29 5.29 6.06 -21.32
C SER A 29 4.94 4.71 -20.67
N HIS A 30 5.91 3.79 -20.61
CA HIS A 30 5.75 2.50 -19.94
C HIS A 30 5.41 2.64 -18.46
N TYR A 31 6.10 3.53 -17.74
CA TYR A 31 5.80 3.80 -16.33
C TYR A 31 4.38 4.34 -16.16
N GLN A 32 3.96 5.31 -16.98
CA GLN A 32 2.62 5.90 -16.90
C GLN A 32 1.53 4.85 -17.14
N SER A 33 1.72 3.97 -18.12
CA SER A 33 0.81 2.86 -18.39
C SER A 33 0.72 1.88 -17.20
N LEU A 34 1.86 1.47 -16.65
CA LEU A 34 1.90 0.59 -15.47
C LEU A 34 1.25 1.25 -14.25
N TYR A 35 1.51 2.54 -14.03
CA TYR A 35 0.93 3.28 -12.91
C TYR A 35 -0.60 3.41 -13.05
N ALA A 36 -1.09 3.70 -14.26
CA ALA A 36 -2.52 3.76 -14.55
C ALA A 36 -3.22 2.43 -14.28
N ARG A 37 -2.56 1.30 -14.62
CA ARG A 37 -3.06 -0.06 -14.33
C ARG A 37 -3.00 -0.41 -12.84
N PHE A 38 -1.95 0.02 -12.14
CA PHE A 38 -1.77 -0.31 -10.72
C PHE A 38 -2.71 0.49 -9.80
N LYS A 39 -3.03 1.73 -10.17
CA LYS A 39 -3.86 2.63 -9.36
C LYS A 39 -5.22 2.03 -8.97
N PRO A 40 -6.06 1.48 -9.88
CA PRO A 40 -7.32 0.86 -9.49
C PRO A 40 -7.13 -0.38 -8.63
N VAL A 41 -6.15 -1.24 -8.96
CA VAL A 41 -5.85 -2.46 -8.18
C VAL A 41 -5.52 -2.14 -6.72
N ALA A 42 -4.74 -1.09 -6.47
CA ALA A 42 -4.41 -0.67 -5.11
C ALA A 42 -5.63 -0.16 -4.33
N VAL A 43 -6.61 0.46 -5.02
CA VAL A 43 -7.87 0.91 -4.41
C VAL A 43 -8.75 -0.30 -4.10
N GLU A 44 -8.95 -1.20 -5.06
CA GLU A 44 -9.73 -2.42 -4.90
C GLU A 44 -9.20 -3.29 -3.75
N GLN A 45 -7.87 -3.52 -3.69
CA GLN A 45 -7.27 -4.29 -2.59
C GLN A 45 -7.54 -3.65 -1.23
N LYS A 46 -7.47 -2.33 -1.14
CA LYS A 46 -7.76 -1.61 0.11
C LYS A 46 -9.22 -1.78 0.51
N GLU A 47 -10.15 -1.68 -0.44
CA GLU A 47 -11.58 -1.84 -0.20
C GLU A 47 -11.93 -3.28 0.18
N THR A 48 -11.45 -4.26 -0.57
CA THR A 48 -11.64 -5.68 -0.28
C THR A 48 -11.11 -6.04 1.10
N LYS A 49 -9.90 -5.61 1.45
CA LYS A 49 -9.34 -5.81 2.80
C LYS A 49 -10.23 -5.16 3.87
N SER A 50 -10.76 -3.97 3.62
CA SER A 50 -11.65 -3.30 4.56
C SER A 50 -12.98 -4.04 4.73
N ARG A 51 -13.54 -4.59 3.66
CA ARG A 51 -14.79 -5.36 3.68
C ARG A 51 -14.61 -6.66 4.44
N ILE A 52 -13.56 -7.43 4.14
CA ILE A 52 -13.22 -8.66 4.87
C ILE A 52 -13.11 -8.37 6.37
N TYR A 53 -12.35 -7.33 6.74
CA TYR A 53 -12.19 -6.96 8.14
C TYR A 53 -13.51 -6.58 8.82
N ALA A 54 -14.39 -5.84 8.13
CA ALA A 54 -15.69 -5.49 8.66
C ALA A 54 -16.58 -6.73 8.87
N THR A 55 -16.56 -7.68 7.93
CA THR A 55 -17.29 -8.95 8.05
C THR A 55 -16.75 -9.78 9.20
N LEU A 56 -15.43 -9.96 9.30
CA LEU A 56 -14.81 -10.72 10.38
C LEU A 56 -15.16 -10.15 11.76
N ASN A 57 -15.10 -8.82 11.93
CA ASN A 57 -15.48 -8.19 13.20
C ASN A 57 -16.95 -8.43 13.54
N LYS A 58 -17.87 -8.34 12.56
CA LYS A 58 -19.29 -8.61 12.78
C LYS A 58 -19.51 -10.06 13.21
N THR A 59 -18.90 -11.01 12.52
CA THR A 59 -18.99 -12.44 12.87
C THR A 59 -18.42 -12.70 14.26
N MET A 60 -17.28 -12.10 14.59
CA MET A 60 -16.67 -12.24 15.92
C MET A 60 -17.59 -11.68 17.02
N THR A 61 -18.21 -10.51 16.80
CA THR A 61 -19.18 -9.94 17.74
C THR A 61 -20.41 -10.83 17.89
N MET A 62 -20.97 -11.36 16.80
CA MET A 62 -22.10 -12.29 16.86
C MET A 62 -21.75 -13.57 17.64
N ILE A 63 -20.57 -14.15 17.41
CA ILE A 63 -20.10 -15.33 18.14
C ILE A 63 -20.00 -15.01 19.64
N GLN A 64 -19.42 -13.86 20.00
CA GLN A 64 -19.30 -13.44 21.40
C GLN A 64 -20.66 -13.21 22.07
N GLU A 65 -21.65 -12.68 21.35
CA GLU A 65 -23.02 -12.51 21.86
C GLU A 65 -23.70 -13.85 22.09
N LEU A 66 -23.58 -14.80 21.16
CA LEU A 66 -24.15 -16.14 21.28
C LEU A 66 -23.48 -16.94 22.41
N GLN A 67 -22.16 -16.81 22.58
CA GLN A 67 -21.43 -17.42 23.69
C GLN A 67 -21.97 -16.94 25.04
N LYS A 68 -22.20 -15.64 25.19
CA LYS A 68 -22.79 -15.06 26.41
C LYS A 68 -24.20 -15.56 26.70
N GLN A 69 -24.97 -15.90 25.67
CA GLN A 69 -26.33 -16.44 25.84
C GLN A 69 -26.33 -17.93 26.27
N THR A 70 -25.24 -18.64 26.04
CA THR A 70 -25.19 -20.11 26.18
C THR A 70 -24.29 -20.58 27.33
N ASP A 71 -23.73 -19.66 28.13
CA ASP A 71 -22.73 -19.94 29.20
C ASP A 71 -21.58 -20.88 28.76
N LEU A 72 -21.29 -20.89 27.45
CA LEU A 72 -20.17 -21.61 26.86
C LEU A 72 -18.94 -20.70 26.94
N GLU A 73 -18.26 -20.71 28.08
CA GLU A 73 -16.91 -20.16 28.19
C GLU A 73 -15.93 -21.04 27.40
N LEU A 74 -15.78 -20.76 26.10
CA LEU A 74 -14.59 -21.18 25.39
C LEU A 74 -13.44 -20.33 25.94
N SER A 75 -12.57 -20.94 26.74
CA SER A 75 -11.29 -20.32 27.08
C SER A 75 -10.61 -19.85 25.79
N PRO A 76 -10.03 -18.64 25.75
CA PRO A 76 -9.35 -18.14 24.57
C PRO A 76 -8.07 -18.96 24.40
N ASP A 77 -8.18 -20.15 23.79
CA ASP A 77 -7.05 -21.04 23.63
C ASP A 77 -5.97 -20.33 22.79
N SER A 78 -4.86 -20.14 23.48
CA SER A 78 -3.93 -19.01 23.41
C SER A 78 -2.93 -19.04 22.23
N SER A 79 -3.29 -19.66 21.11
CA SER A 79 -2.42 -19.68 19.91
C SER A 79 -2.93 -18.83 18.74
N ALA A 80 -4.25 -18.62 18.60
CA ALA A 80 -4.82 -17.87 17.47
C ALA A 80 -4.93 -16.35 17.71
N VAL A 81 -5.18 -15.94 18.97
CA VAL A 81 -5.42 -14.53 19.34
C VAL A 81 -4.17 -13.66 19.18
N THR A 82 -2.97 -14.23 19.28
CA THR A 82 -1.71 -13.49 19.14
C THR A 82 -1.44 -13.02 17.72
N GLU A 83 -1.85 -13.78 16.70
CA GLU A 83 -1.75 -13.36 15.29
C GLU A 83 -2.85 -12.35 14.94
N GLU A 84 -4.06 -12.51 15.47
CA GLU A 84 -5.14 -11.53 15.31
C GLU A 84 -4.79 -10.17 15.95
N GLU A 85 -4.20 -10.16 17.15
CA GLU A 85 -3.81 -8.90 17.78
C GLU A 85 -2.65 -8.22 17.03
N LYS A 86 -1.68 -9.00 16.52
CA LYS A 86 -0.60 -8.49 15.66
C LYS A 86 -1.15 -7.91 14.36
N THR A 87 -2.14 -8.53 13.72
CA THR A 87 -2.75 -8.03 12.48
C THR A 87 -3.64 -6.80 12.73
N VAL A 88 -4.36 -6.73 13.86
CA VAL A 88 -5.11 -5.54 14.29
C VAL A 88 -4.15 -4.37 14.57
N ARG A 89 -3.05 -4.61 15.30
CA ARG A 89 -2.00 -3.62 15.55
C ARG A 89 -1.35 -3.15 14.23
N HIS A 90 -1.01 -4.08 13.33
CA HIS A 90 -0.47 -3.77 12.01
C HIS A 90 -1.45 -2.92 11.19
N ASN A 91 -2.74 -3.27 11.16
CA ASN A 91 -3.76 -2.51 10.45
C ASN A 91 -3.97 -1.10 11.04
N ARG A 92 -3.90 -0.95 12.37
CA ARG A 92 -3.96 0.35 13.06
C ARG A 92 -2.75 1.22 12.71
N LEU A 93 -1.56 0.62 12.65
CA LEU A 93 -0.34 1.29 12.21
C LEU A 93 -0.41 1.69 10.74
N MET A 94 -0.91 0.82 9.86
CA MET A 94 -1.09 1.11 8.43
C MET A 94 -2.10 2.25 8.21
N LYS A 95 -3.19 2.32 8.98
CA LYS A 95 -4.11 3.47 8.98
C LYS A 95 -3.40 4.76 9.45
N LYS A 96 -2.61 4.73 10.52
CA LYS A 96 -1.80 5.88 10.96
C LYS A 96 -0.79 6.32 9.89
N TRP A 97 -0.09 5.38 9.27
CA TRP A 97 0.94 5.64 8.28
C TRP A 97 0.36 6.24 7.00
N THR A 98 -0.75 5.70 6.50
CA THR A 98 -1.47 6.25 5.34
C THR A 98 -1.98 7.66 5.60
N CYS A 99 -2.51 7.93 6.80
CA CYS A 99 -2.95 9.27 7.20
C CYS A 99 -1.77 10.27 7.25
N LYS A 100 -0.65 9.88 7.85
CA LYS A 100 0.58 10.69 7.93
C LYS A 100 1.18 10.98 6.55
N ARG A 101 1.13 10.00 5.63
CA ARG A 101 1.56 10.16 4.24
C ARG A 101 0.64 11.11 3.46
N LYS A 102 -0.68 11.06 3.71
CA LYS A 102 -1.67 11.96 3.10
C LYS A 102 -1.47 13.41 3.60
N LEU A 103 -1.18 13.60 4.88
CA LEU A 103 -0.75 14.91 5.41
C LEU A 103 0.55 15.41 4.77
N ARG A 104 1.57 14.55 4.64
CA ARG A 104 2.83 14.91 3.97
C ARG A 104 2.67 15.26 2.50
N LYS A 105 1.77 14.59 1.76
CA LYS A 105 1.43 14.97 0.38
C LYS A 105 0.66 16.28 0.31
N ARG A 106 -0.15 16.58 1.34
CA ARG A 106 -0.87 17.85 1.44
C ARG A 106 0.05 19.04 1.72
N SER A 107 1.13 18.84 2.48
CA SER A 107 2.15 19.85 2.74
C SER A 107 3.10 20.12 1.56
N ILE A 108 2.99 19.39 0.45
CA ILE A 108 3.72 19.70 -0.78
C ILE A 108 3.05 20.93 -1.44
N PRO A 109 3.79 22.03 -1.69
CA PRO A 109 3.24 23.23 -2.33
C PRO A 109 2.62 22.90 -3.69
N GLU A 110 1.50 23.54 -3.99
CA GLU A 110 0.63 23.21 -5.13
C GLU A 110 1.34 23.26 -6.49
N LYS A 111 2.31 24.16 -6.63
CA LYS A 111 3.19 24.28 -7.81
C LYS A 111 4.02 23.02 -8.11
N PHE A 112 4.31 22.19 -7.11
CA PHE A 112 5.04 20.93 -7.28
C PHE A 112 4.13 19.72 -7.45
N ARG A 113 2.81 19.84 -7.25
CA ARG A 113 1.87 18.73 -7.45
C ARG A 113 1.67 18.37 -8.92
N LYS A 114 1.83 19.33 -9.84
CA LYS A 114 1.63 19.14 -11.29
C LYS A 114 2.82 18.50 -12.01
N MET A 115 3.98 18.33 -11.36
CA MET A 115 5.17 17.71 -11.98
C MET A 115 5.31 16.21 -11.72
N SER A 116 4.39 15.61 -10.96
CA SER A 116 4.39 14.18 -10.67
C SER A 116 3.36 13.47 -11.56
N CYS A 117 3.71 13.27 -12.82
CA CYS A 117 3.03 12.32 -13.72
C CYS A 117 3.94 11.11 -13.95
#